data_AF-A0A3M5RAL5-F1
#
_entry.id   AF-A0A3M5RAL5-F1
#
_cell.length_a   1.000
_cell.length_b   1.000
_cell.length_c   1.000
_cell.angle_alpha   90.00
_cell.angle_beta   90.00
_cell.angle_gamma   90.00
#
_symmetry.space_group_name_H-M   'P 1'
#
loop_
_entity.id
_entity.type
_entity.pdbx_description
1 polymer ?
#
loop_
_entity_poly.entity_id
_entity_poly.type
_entity_poly.pdbx_seq_one_letter_code
_entity_poly.pdbx_strand_id
1 'polypeptide(L)'
;MNPIRPSSHSVQPLLTNHGEVAPNLPPIHAAVLSGDSARVAQLRNEGARISELDHEKRSPLDVLDAMRDIDERSRSGMRMALLQSLNPTAPIGYMKPEALHGTPWGLEILHSGSLKAGVNDPKGGRESLERMVFFSDRTPESEKDNTTRLNLRVKPRLYANGKGVNVSNASSRAQQHRLSQVITHAADNGKKLQTMPGSVTIEVSDLKQAAREGGAWLQRFLHDKYILKGAGQSFTKASLGQNSSSLKLPASVTLKEGDKTKVLDDKELHEFFHQAARTLQSELEGGKAPFLSLLNSGVVVPMVFGFEKVKNLSAHEISTSIPGKNNRFMYKANEHRLAGGSDCGKIKELEIRSLGDLAALYLGCELKNIKLPEDLLIRLKTSKKEKAEYLSASAIDKFRTNIFERASEVSNGAPLNTQSLEALQELNAELRASDLRSFLREA
;
A
#
# COMPACT_ATOMS: atom_id res chain seq x y z
N MET A 1 33.57 23.86 13.97
CA MET A 1 33.56 24.80 12.83
C MET A 1 34.85 24.63 12.05
N ASN A 2 34.74 24.12 10.82
CA ASN A 2 35.44 24.56 9.62
C ASN A 2 34.68 23.91 8.43
N PRO A 3 34.46 24.64 7.32
CA PRO A 3 33.42 24.32 6.36
C PRO A 3 33.94 23.35 5.29
N ILE A 4 33.17 22.30 4.99
CA ILE A 4 33.41 21.49 3.79
C ILE A 4 32.63 22.15 2.66
N ARG A 5 33.37 22.65 1.67
CA ARG A 5 32.89 23.31 0.45
C ARG A 5 31.77 22.53 -0.24
N PRO A 6 30.78 23.22 -0.84
CA PRO A 6 29.94 22.59 -1.86
C PRO A 6 30.78 22.41 -3.12
N SER A 7 30.97 21.17 -3.56
CA SER A 7 31.44 20.89 -4.91
C SER A 7 30.34 21.29 -5.89
N SER A 8 30.43 22.52 -6.39
CA SER A 8 29.70 23.02 -7.54
C SER A 8 30.13 22.22 -8.76
N HIS A 9 29.40 21.15 -9.08
CA HIS A 9 29.45 20.57 -10.43
C HIS A 9 28.73 21.53 -11.37
N SER A 10 29.49 22.42 -12.00
CA SER A 10 29.05 23.13 -13.19
C SER A 10 28.71 22.09 -14.26
N VAL A 11 27.41 21.90 -14.52
CA VAL A 11 26.90 21.09 -15.61
C VAL A 11 27.16 21.86 -16.91
N GLN A 12 28.17 21.45 -17.67
CA GLN A 12 28.35 21.92 -19.04
C GLN A 12 27.27 21.30 -19.94
N PRO A 13 26.65 22.08 -20.84
CA PRO A 13 25.76 21.53 -21.85
C PRO A 13 26.57 20.74 -22.89
N LEU A 14 26.06 19.56 -23.27
CA LEU A 14 26.47 18.85 -24.49
C LEU A 14 25.94 19.61 -25.70
N LEU A 15 26.62 20.70 -26.05
CA LEU A 15 26.64 21.21 -27.42
C LEU A 15 28.05 20.98 -27.94
N THR A 16 28.23 19.90 -28.70
CA THR A 16 29.33 19.86 -29.65
C THR A 16 29.06 20.96 -30.68
N ASN A 17 30.02 21.88 -30.83
CA ASN A 17 30.06 22.78 -31.98
C ASN A 17 29.91 21.92 -33.23
N HIS A 18 28.87 22.19 -34.03
CA HIS A 18 28.40 21.40 -35.17
C HIS A 18 27.56 20.16 -34.80
N GLY A 19 26.23 20.33 -34.68
CA GLY A 19 25.14 19.46 -35.19
C GLY A 19 25.22 17.93 -35.20
N GLU A 20 26.22 17.28 -34.59
CA GLU A 20 26.42 15.84 -34.63
C GLU A 20 26.00 15.23 -33.29
N VAL A 21 24.93 14.45 -33.37
CA VAL A 21 24.44 13.55 -32.32
C VAL A 21 25.61 12.65 -31.90
N ALA A 22 25.92 12.60 -30.60
CA ALA A 22 26.99 11.76 -30.07
C ALA A 22 26.89 10.33 -30.66
N PRO A 23 27.99 9.76 -31.20
CA PRO A 23 27.95 8.45 -31.82
C PRO A 23 27.49 7.41 -30.80
N ASN A 24 26.43 6.67 -31.13
CA ASN A 24 25.78 5.59 -30.34
C ASN A 24 24.76 5.99 -29.26
N LEU A 25 24.06 7.12 -29.39
CA LEU A 25 22.83 7.34 -28.59
C LEU A 25 21.72 6.34 -28.97
N PRO A 26 21.00 5.75 -28.00
CA PRO A 26 19.83 4.94 -28.32
C PRO A 26 18.82 5.73 -29.17
N PRO A 27 18.11 5.11 -30.13
CA PRO A 27 17.25 5.82 -31.08
C PRO A 27 16.20 6.72 -30.43
N ILE A 28 15.66 6.30 -29.29
CA ILE A 28 14.64 7.06 -28.56
C ILE A 28 15.23 8.33 -27.91
N HIS A 29 16.49 8.32 -27.47
CA HIS A 29 17.16 9.51 -26.95
C HIS A 29 17.51 10.48 -28.07
N ALA A 30 17.98 9.98 -29.22
CA ALA A 30 18.25 10.80 -30.39
C ALA A 30 16.98 11.55 -30.87
N ALA A 31 15.84 10.86 -30.92
CA ALA A 31 14.55 11.46 -31.29
C ALA A 31 14.06 12.53 -30.28
N VAL A 32 14.36 12.36 -28.99
CA VAL A 32 14.08 13.40 -27.97
C VAL A 32 14.95 14.62 -28.20
N LEU A 33 16.27 14.44 -28.39
CA LEU A 33 17.20 15.54 -28.63
C LEU A 33 16.88 16.33 -29.90
N SER A 34 16.37 15.66 -30.93
CA SER A 34 15.97 16.30 -32.18
C SER A 34 14.60 17.00 -32.11
N GLY A 35 13.88 16.93 -30.99
CA GLY A 35 12.53 17.50 -30.86
C GLY A 35 11.45 16.76 -31.65
N ASP A 36 11.72 15.57 -32.18
CA ASP A 36 10.79 14.81 -33.03
C ASP A 36 9.83 13.93 -32.22
N SER A 37 8.75 14.55 -31.73
CA SER A 37 7.70 13.87 -30.96
C SER A 37 7.01 12.73 -31.74
N ALA A 38 6.90 12.83 -33.07
CA ALA A 38 6.28 11.81 -33.91
C ALA A 38 7.17 10.57 -33.99
N ARG A 39 8.49 10.75 -34.17
CA ARG A 39 9.46 9.65 -34.14
C ARG A 39 9.53 8.99 -32.78
N VAL A 40 9.46 9.76 -31.68
CA VAL A 40 9.37 9.18 -30.33
C VAL A 40 8.13 8.30 -30.17
N ALA A 41 6.96 8.77 -30.62
CA ALA A 41 5.72 7.98 -30.57
C ALA A 41 5.83 6.70 -31.40
N GLN A 42 6.40 6.79 -32.60
CA GLN A 42 6.65 5.63 -33.47
C GLN A 42 7.55 4.60 -32.79
N LEU A 43 8.72 5.01 -32.28
CA LEU A 43 9.68 4.12 -31.61
C LEU A 43 9.05 3.40 -30.40
N ARG A 44 8.20 4.08 -29.63
CA ARG A 44 7.48 3.46 -28.52
C ARG A 44 6.49 2.39 -28.97
N ASN A 45 5.80 2.62 -30.08
CA ASN A 45 4.90 1.61 -30.69
C ASN A 45 5.70 0.42 -31.24
N GLU A 46 6.94 0.64 -31.69
CA GLU A 46 7.89 -0.40 -32.11
C GLU A 46 8.54 -1.14 -30.92
N GLY A 47 8.26 -0.72 -29.67
CA GLY A 47 8.70 -1.39 -28.45
C GLY A 47 9.88 -0.74 -27.74
N ALA A 48 10.38 0.42 -28.22
CA ALA A 48 11.41 1.19 -27.54
C ALA A 48 10.94 1.59 -26.13
N ARG A 49 11.82 1.41 -25.14
CA ARG A 49 11.46 1.58 -23.74
C ARG A 49 11.83 2.98 -23.28
N ILE A 50 10.86 3.70 -22.73
CA ILE A 50 11.11 5.00 -22.07
C ILE A 50 11.98 4.90 -20.80
N SER A 51 12.27 3.67 -20.38
CA SER A 51 13.19 3.40 -19.30
C SER A 51 14.62 3.16 -19.77
N GLU A 52 14.89 3.05 -21.07
CA GLU A 52 16.25 2.84 -21.58
C GLU A 52 17.18 3.99 -21.15
N LEU A 53 18.41 3.67 -20.77
CA LEU A 53 19.40 4.66 -20.34
C LEU A 53 20.42 4.92 -21.44
N ASP A 54 20.86 6.18 -21.56
CA ASP A 54 22.02 6.52 -22.38
C ASP A 54 23.34 6.19 -21.64
N HIS A 55 24.47 6.51 -22.29
CA HIS A 55 25.80 6.32 -21.71
C HIS A 55 26.05 7.16 -20.45
N GLU A 56 25.30 8.26 -20.27
CA GLU A 56 25.33 9.11 -19.07
C GLU A 56 24.32 8.69 -18.00
N LYS A 57 23.68 7.53 -18.17
CA LYS A 57 22.65 7.01 -17.26
C LYS A 57 21.40 7.90 -17.13
N ARG A 58 21.07 8.64 -18.19
CA ARG A 58 19.84 9.43 -18.29
C ARG A 58 18.76 8.67 -19.05
N SER A 59 17.52 8.74 -18.57
CA SER A 59 16.37 8.30 -19.35
C SER A 59 15.99 9.33 -20.41
N PRO A 60 15.18 8.98 -21.45
CA PRO A 60 14.67 9.95 -22.41
C PRO A 60 13.93 11.13 -21.76
N LEU A 61 13.31 10.92 -20.60
CA LEU A 61 12.65 11.99 -19.83
C LEU A 61 13.66 12.91 -19.14
N ASP A 62 14.77 12.37 -18.64
CA ASP A 62 15.81 13.19 -18.02
C ASP A 62 16.53 14.03 -19.08
N VAL A 63 16.71 13.48 -20.28
CA VAL A 63 17.19 14.24 -21.45
C VAL A 63 16.22 15.38 -21.78
N LEU A 64 14.91 15.08 -21.90
CA LEU A 64 13.91 16.11 -22.17
C LEU A 64 13.88 17.21 -21.10
N ASP A 65 13.92 16.84 -19.81
CA ASP A 65 13.91 17.78 -18.70
C ASP A 65 15.18 18.66 -18.65
N ALA A 66 16.31 18.18 -19.21
CA ALA A 66 17.57 18.92 -19.27
C ALA A 66 17.69 19.89 -20.48
N MET A 67 16.87 19.70 -21.53
CA MET A 67 16.86 20.59 -22.70
C MET A 67 16.41 22.00 -22.28
N ARG A 68 17.27 23.01 -22.44
CA ARG A 68 16.95 24.41 -22.08
C ARG A 68 16.28 25.19 -23.22
N ASP A 69 16.62 24.86 -24.46
CA ASP A 69 16.24 25.65 -25.64
C ASP A 69 14.95 25.18 -26.33
N ILE A 70 14.28 24.15 -25.79
CA ILE A 70 13.00 23.66 -26.30
C ILE A 70 11.85 24.51 -25.74
N ASP A 71 10.97 24.98 -26.62
CA ASP A 71 9.77 25.72 -26.25
C ASP A 71 8.76 24.83 -25.50
N GLU A 72 7.88 25.45 -24.72
CA GLU A 72 6.98 24.72 -23.82
C GLU A 72 5.97 23.84 -24.57
N ARG A 73 5.52 24.26 -25.77
CA ARG A 73 4.59 23.45 -26.57
C ARG A 73 5.28 22.19 -27.08
N SER A 74 6.49 22.31 -27.62
CA SER A 74 7.30 21.17 -28.06
C SER A 74 7.68 20.26 -26.90
N ARG A 75 8.04 20.83 -25.74
CA ARG A 75 8.33 20.06 -24.52
C ARG A 75 7.12 19.25 -24.06
N SER A 76 5.95 19.88 -24.00
CA SER A 76 4.70 19.20 -23.64
C SER A 76 4.34 18.10 -24.64
N GLY A 77 4.47 18.36 -25.94
CA GLY A 77 4.28 17.37 -27.00
C GLY A 77 5.22 16.17 -26.87
N MET A 78 6.50 16.42 -26.60
CA MET A 78 7.50 15.37 -26.35
C MET A 78 7.18 14.58 -25.08
N ARG A 79 6.79 15.26 -23.99
CA ARG A 79 6.41 14.61 -22.74
C ARG A 79 5.19 13.71 -22.92
N MET A 80 4.20 14.16 -23.70
CA MET A 80 3.05 13.34 -24.10
C MET A 80 3.52 12.12 -24.91
N ALA A 81 4.34 12.32 -25.95
CA ALA A 81 4.86 11.24 -26.77
C ALA A 81 5.60 10.17 -25.94
N LEU A 82 6.33 10.56 -24.90
CA LEU A 82 7.01 9.64 -23.97
C LEU A 82 6.06 8.96 -22.98
N LEU A 83 5.15 9.70 -22.35
CA LEU A 83 4.39 9.23 -21.19
C LEU A 83 2.99 8.70 -21.51
N GLN A 84 2.44 9.03 -22.68
CA GLN A 84 1.08 8.64 -23.04
C GLN A 84 0.90 7.13 -22.91
N SER A 85 -0.20 6.71 -22.31
CA SER A 85 -0.48 5.30 -22.14
C SER A 85 -0.80 4.62 -23.47
N LEU A 86 -0.06 3.56 -23.79
CA LEU A 86 -0.37 2.63 -24.89
C LEU A 86 -1.47 1.61 -24.53
N ASN A 87 -2.13 1.77 -23.38
CA ASN A 87 -3.26 0.93 -22.99
C ASN A 87 -4.53 1.47 -23.66
N PRO A 88 -5.26 0.68 -24.47
CA PRO A 88 -6.46 1.17 -25.18
C PRO A 88 -7.58 1.65 -24.26
N THR A 89 -7.62 1.21 -23.00
CA THR A 89 -8.63 1.66 -22.03
C THR A 89 -8.27 2.96 -21.33
N ALA A 90 -7.02 3.43 -21.44
CA ALA A 90 -6.61 4.67 -20.78
C ALA A 90 -7.27 5.89 -21.44
N PRO A 91 -7.65 6.93 -20.67
CA PRO A 91 -8.16 8.16 -21.24
C PRO A 91 -7.19 8.78 -22.26
N ILE A 92 -7.75 9.40 -23.30
CA ILE A 92 -6.95 10.13 -24.30
C ILE A 92 -6.16 11.24 -23.59
N GLY A 93 -4.89 11.40 -23.96
CA GLY A 93 -3.99 12.37 -23.32
C GLY A 93 -3.50 11.96 -21.92
N TYR A 94 -3.86 10.77 -21.42
CA TYR A 94 -3.37 10.32 -20.12
C TYR A 94 -1.86 10.01 -20.16
N MET A 95 -1.11 10.76 -19.35
CA MET A 95 0.30 10.52 -19.07
C MET A 95 0.48 9.62 -17.85
N LYS A 96 1.22 8.51 -18.03
CA LYS A 96 1.54 7.55 -16.95
C LYS A 96 2.30 8.22 -15.79
N PRO A 97 2.08 7.75 -14.54
CA PRO A 97 2.81 8.24 -13.38
C PRO A 97 4.31 7.97 -13.52
N GLU A 98 5.09 8.80 -12.84
CA GLU A 98 6.55 8.77 -12.86
C GLU A 98 7.13 8.27 -11.54
N ALA A 99 6.37 8.43 -10.45
CA ALA A 99 6.67 7.86 -9.15
C ALA A 99 5.45 7.10 -8.61
N LEU A 100 5.69 6.02 -7.86
CA LEU A 100 4.65 5.16 -7.31
C LEU A 100 4.92 4.85 -5.84
N HIS A 101 3.86 4.82 -5.05
CA HIS A 101 3.87 4.37 -3.67
C HIS A 101 2.82 3.28 -3.47
N GLY A 102 3.24 2.09 -3.06
CA GLY A 102 2.32 1.06 -2.61
C GLY A 102 2.00 1.27 -1.15
N THR A 103 0.82 0.89 -0.69
CA THR A 103 0.48 0.99 0.73
C THR A 103 -0.73 0.10 1.11
N PRO A 104 -0.72 -0.52 2.31
CA PRO A 104 -1.91 -1.09 2.92
C PRO A 104 -2.74 -0.05 3.70
N TRP A 105 -2.22 1.16 3.92
CA TRP A 105 -2.80 2.28 4.70
C TRP A 105 -3.43 3.35 3.81
N GLY A 106 -4.00 2.95 2.66
CA GLY A 106 -4.39 3.90 1.63
C GLY A 106 -5.49 4.86 2.08
N LEU A 107 -6.43 4.41 2.91
CA LEU A 107 -7.51 5.26 3.40
C LEU A 107 -7.01 6.33 4.37
N GLU A 108 -6.10 5.98 5.27
CA GLU A 108 -5.47 6.89 6.23
C GLU A 108 -4.65 7.97 5.50
N ILE A 109 -3.97 7.58 4.43
CA ILE A 109 -3.25 8.52 3.55
C ILE A 109 -4.21 9.49 2.87
N LEU A 110 -5.31 8.97 2.32
CA LEU A 110 -6.32 9.81 1.67
C LEU A 110 -6.96 10.76 2.67
N HIS A 111 -7.28 10.29 3.88
CA HIS A 111 -7.83 11.09 4.96
C HIS A 111 -6.90 12.22 5.38
N SER A 112 -5.61 11.91 5.56
CA SER A 112 -4.60 12.90 5.96
C SER A 112 -4.14 13.81 4.82
N GLY A 113 -4.56 13.55 3.58
CA GLY A 113 -4.15 14.30 2.39
C GLY A 113 -2.66 14.24 2.07
N SER A 114 -1.92 13.32 2.70
CA SER A 114 -0.47 13.25 2.57
C SER A 114 0.09 11.86 2.87
N LEU A 115 1.19 11.52 2.20
CA LEU A 115 2.04 10.41 2.62
C LEU A 115 2.87 10.88 3.80
N LYS A 116 2.54 10.37 4.99
CA LYS A 116 3.25 10.71 6.22
C LYS A 116 4.17 9.59 6.67
N ALA A 117 5.41 9.99 6.91
CA ALA A 117 6.39 9.25 7.66
C ALA A 117 5.80 8.73 8.99
N GLY A 118 5.83 7.42 9.22
CA GLY A 118 5.31 6.81 10.45
C GLY A 118 3.80 6.51 10.48
N VAL A 119 2.96 7.13 9.66
CA VAL A 119 1.56 6.66 9.44
C VAL A 119 1.55 5.52 8.40
N ASN A 120 2.44 5.61 7.42
CA ASN A 120 2.52 4.66 6.30
C ASN A 120 3.50 3.51 6.54
N ASP A 121 4.37 3.66 7.55
CA ASP A 121 5.41 2.71 7.97
C ASP A 121 5.62 2.64 9.50
N PRO A 122 4.56 2.62 10.36
CA PRO A 122 4.77 2.80 11.79
C PRO A 122 5.62 1.72 12.46
N LYS A 123 5.67 0.49 11.93
CA LYS A 123 6.41 -0.62 12.58
C LYS A 123 6.83 -1.73 11.60
N GLY A 124 7.77 -1.43 10.71
CA GLY A 124 8.74 -2.46 10.34
C GLY A 124 8.25 -3.54 9.39
N GLY A 125 8.39 -3.31 8.09
CA GLY A 125 9.06 -4.35 7.29
C GLY A 125 10.48 -4.60 7.83
N ARG A 126 11.20 -5.59 7.31
CA ARG A 126 12.63 -5.78 7.63
C ARG A 126 13.47 -4.54 7.23
N GLU A 127 12.87 -3.66 6.45
CA GLU A 127 13.40 -2.48 5.80
C GLU A 127 12.73 -1.15 6.25
N SER A 128 12.06 -1.10 7.41
CA SER A 128 11.50 0.19 7.91
C SER A 128 12.59 1.23 8.05
N LEU A 129 12.42 2.36 7.37
CA LEU A 129 13.40 3.44 7.31
C LEU A 129 13.07 4.59 8.26
N GLU A 130 12.38 4.28 9.37
CA GLU A 130 12.00 5.19 10.46
C GLU A 130 11.76 6.64 9.99
N ARG A 131 10.51 6.93 9.63
CA ARG A 131 10.04 8.27 9.21
C ARG A 131 10.44 8.70 7.79
N MET A 132 10.68 7.77 6.87
CA MET A 132 10.86 8.08 5.45
C MET A 132 9.67 7.57 4.62
N VAL A 133 9.33 8.30 3.55
CA VAL A 133 8.32 7.86 2.56
C VAL A 133 9.04 7.32 1.34
N PHE A 134 8.91 6.02 1.09
CA PHE A 134 9.47 5.38 -0.09
C PHE A 134 8.64 5.67 -1.36
N PHE A 135 9.34 5.85 -2.47
CA PHE A 135 8.79 5.89 -3.82
C PHE A 135 9.57 4.95 -4.75
N SER A 136 8.84 4.28 -5.64
CA SER A 136 9.43 3.70 -6.84
C SER A 136 9.33 4.75 -7.95
N ASP A 137 10.45 5.35 -8.31
CA ASP A 137 10.55 6.33 -9.39
C ASP A 137 11.30 5.75 -10.61
N ARG A 138 11.54 6.59 -11.61
CA ARG A 138 12.38 6.26 -12.76
C ARG A 138 13.88 6.48 -12.51
N THR A 139 14.37 6.33 -11.28
CA THR A 139 15.81 6.39 -11.02
C THR A 139 16.42 4.97 -11.10
N PRO A 140 17.59 4.78 -11.75
CA PRO A 140 18.30 3.50 -11.76
C PRO A 140 18.57 2.97 -10.34
N GLU A 141 18.54 1.66 -10.14
CA GLU A 141 18.80 1.04 -8.82
C GLU A 141 20.28 0.72 -8.62
N SER A 142 21.02 0.54 -9.72
CA SER A 142 22.45 0.29 -9.73
C SER A 142 23.13 1.04 -10.87
N GLU A 143 24.42 1.34 -10.71
CA GLU A 143 25.27 1.92 -11.75
C GLU A 143 25.38 1.02 -12.99
N LYS A 144 25.16 -0.29 -12.84
CA LYS A 144 25.20 -1.26 -13.94
C LYS A 144 23.89 -1.34 -14.72
N ASP A 145 22.81 -0.72 -14.24
CA ASP A 145 21.54 -0.76 -14.93
C ASP A 145 21.63 -0.05 -16.28
N ASN A 146 21.01 -0.64 -17.30
CA ASN A 146 20.78 -0.03 -18.61
C ASN A 146 19.34 0.47 -18.76
N THR A 147 18.52 0.35 -17.72
CA THR A 147 17.16 0.88 -17.68
C THR A 147 16.81 1.48 -16.32
N THR A 148 15.93 2.47 -16.30
CA THR A 148 15.28 2.96 -15.08
C THR A 148 14.21 1.95 -14.64
N ARG A 149 14.46 1.22 -13.55
CA ARG A 149 13.55 0.22 -12.95
C ARG A 149 12.64 -0.47 -13.97
N LEU A 150 13.16 -1.50 -14.65
CA LEU A 150 12.48 -2.35 -15.65
C LEU A 150 11.00 -2.65 -15.34
N ASN A 151 10.66 -2.74 -14.04
CA ASN A 151 9.33 -3.01 -13.54
C ASN A 151 8.87 -1.98 -12.47
N LEU A 152 8.72 -0.71 -12.85
CA LEU A 152 8.31 0.42 -11.98
C LEU A 152 7.20 0.08 -10.96
N ARG A 153 6.20 -0.73 -11.37
CA ARG A 153 5.02 -1.09 -10.55
C ARG A 153 5.20 -2.30 -9.64
N VAL A 154 6.24 -3.13 -9.81
CA VAL A 154 6.36 -4.40 -9.07
C VAL A 154 6.61 -4.17 -7.58
N LYS A 155 7.58 -3.33 -7.22
CA LYS A 155 7.90 -3.03 -5.82
C LYS A 155 6.71 -2.38 -5.07
N PRO A 156 6.05 -1.34 -5.61
CA PRO A 156 4.82 -0.80 -5.03
C PRO A 156 3.76 -1.86 -4.78
N ARG A 157 3.48 -2.74 -5.75
CA ARG A 157 2.49 -3.82 -5.57
C ARG A 157 2.87 -4.81 -4.48
N LEU A 158 4.16 -5.13 -4.32
CA LEU A 158 4.62 -6.01 -3.25
C LEU A 158 4.39 -5.36 -1.89
N TYR A 159 4.82 -4.11 -1.74
CA TYR A 159 4.69 -3.35 -0.51
C TYR A 159 3.23 -3.08 -0.13
N ALA A 160 2.35 -2.84 -1.12
CA ALA A 160 0.92 -2.62 -0.90
C ALA A 160 0.20 -3.78 -0.19
N ASN A 161 0.76 -4.99 -0.22
CA ASN A 161 0.20 -6.13 0.53
C ASN A 161 0.45 -6.03 2.04
N GLY A 162 1.32 -5.12 2.49
CA GLY A 162 1.61 -4.92 3.91
C GLY A 162 2.23 -6.12 4.61
N LYS A 163 2.81 -7.07 3.86
CA LYS A 163 3.42 -8.29 4.39
C LYS A 163 4.82 -8.01 4.92
N GLY A 164 5.18 -8.65 6.03
CA GLY A 164 6.51 -8.59 6.62
C GLY A 164 6.72 -9.73 7.60
N VAL A 165 7.94 -9.83 8.13
CA VAL A 165 8.31 -10.84 9.14
C VAL A 165 7.96 -10.43 10.57
N ASN A 166 7.77 -9.13 10.81
CA ASN A 166 7.51 -8.62 12.15
C ASN A 166 6.03 -8.75 12.53
N VAL A 167 5.74 -9.10 13.78
CA VAL A 167 4.39 -9.14 14.39
C VAL A 167 3.54 -7.89 14.12
N SER A 168 4.21 -6.76 13.93
CA SER A 168 3.63 -5.43 13.82
C SER A 168 3.35 -4.97 12.39
N ASN A 169 3.59 -5.81 11.38
CA ASN A 169 3.28 -5.45 9.98
C ASN A 169 1.75 -5.36 9.75
N ALA A 170 1.34 -4.58 8.75
CA ALA A 170 -0.07 -4.30 8.48
C ALA A 170 -0.91 -5.56 8.23
N SER A 171 -0.40 -6.49 7.42
CA SER A 171 -1.10 -7.76 7.14
C SER A 171 -1.25 -8.62 8.40
N SER A 172 -0.27 -8.61 9.30
CA SER A 172 -0.35 -9.34 10.56
C SER A 172 -1.36 -8.71 11.50
N ARG A 173 -1.36 -7.38 11.62
CA ARG A 173 -2.32 -6.65 12.47
C ARG A 173 -3.76 -6.84 12.03
N ALA A 174 -4.01 -6.85 10.72
CA ALA A 174 -5.33 -7.15 10.18
C ALA A 174 -5.78 -8.58 10.56
N GLN A 175 -4.92 -9.59 10.40
CA GLN A 175 -5.24 -10.96 10.78
C GLN A 175 -5.35 -11.17 12.30
N GLN A 176 -4.53 -10.47 13.09
CA GLN A 176 -4.62 -10.47 14.56
C GLN A 176 -5.98 -9.96 15.00
N HIS A 177 -6.49 -8.87 14.40
CA HIS A 177 -7.83 -8.35 14.68
C HIS A 177 -8.90 -9.42 14.42
N ARG A 178 -8.86 -10.05 13.24
CA ARG A 178 -9.82 -11.12 12.91
C ARG A 178 -9.76 -12.31 13.88
N LEU A 179 -8.56 -12.76 14.24
CA LEU A 179 -8.37 -13.87 15.19
C LEU A 179 -8.85 -13.49 16.59
N SER A 180 -8.64 -12.24 17.02
CA SER A 180 -9.18 -11.77 18.29
C SER A 180 -10.70 -11.70 18.28
N GLN A 181 -11.34 -11.30 17.16
CA GLN A 181 -12.80 -11.36 17.01
C GLN A 181 -13.32 -12.80 17.15
N VAL A 182 -12.60 -13.80 16.61
CA VAL A 182 -12.98 -15.22 16.77
C VAL A 182 -12.93 -15.63 18.25
N ILE A 183 -11.92 -15.18 18.99
CA ILE A 183 -11.79 -15.46 20.42
C ILE A 183 -12.93 -14.81 21.22
N THR A 184 -13.20 -13.52 20.99
CA THR A 184 -14.28 -12.81 21.70
C THR A 184 -15.65 -13.35 21.33
N HIS A 185 -15.91 -13.61 20.05
CA HIS A 185 -17.15 -14.20 19.60
C HIS A 185 -17.41 -15.58 20.23
N ALA A 186 -16.39 -16.44 20.34
CA ALA A 186 -16.54 -17.72 21.03
C ALA A 186 -16.87 -17.52 22.52
N ALA A 187 -16.14 -16.63 23.21
CA ALA A 187 -16.35 -16.34 24.62
C ALA A 187 -17.74 -15.74 24.90
N ASP A 188 -18.16 -14.76 24.11
CA ASP A 188 -19.47 -14.08 24.24
C ASP A 188 -20.65 -15.00 23.97
N ASN A 189 -20.46 -16.06 23.17
CA ASN A 189 -21.46 -17.09 22.93
C ASN A 189 -21.32 -18.33 23.84
N GLY A 190 -20.57 -18.23 24.94
CA GLY A 190 -20.41 -19.30 25.92
C GLY A 190 -19.68 -20.55 25.40
N LYS A 191 -18.98 -20.46 24.26
CA LYS A 191 -18.20 -21.57 23.71
C LYS A 191 -16.85 -21.65 24.39
N LYS A 192 -16.49 -22.84 24.91
CA LYS A 192 -15.17 -23.08 25.50
C LYS A 192 -14.08 -22.92 24.41
N LEU A 193 -13.13 -22.01 24.62
CA LEU A 193 -11.97 -21.86 23.75
C LEU A 193 -11.15 -23.14 23.78
N GLN A 194 -10.74 -23.64 22.62
CA GLN A 194 -9.93 -24.85 22.56
C GLN A 194 -8.53 -24.55 23.07
N THR A 195 -7.97 -25.48 23.83
CA THR A 195 -6.60 -25.35 24.35
C THR A 195 -5.64 -26.31 23.67
N MET A 196 -4.36 -25.97 23.70
CA MET A 196 -3.26 -26.85 23.34
C MET A 196 -2.40 -27.13 24.58
N PRO A 197 -1.79 -28.32 24.69
CA PRO A 197 -0.92 -28.65 25.80
C PRO A 197 0.22 -27.64 25.97
N GLY A 198 0.54 -27.31 27.21
CA GLY A 198 1.59 -26.38 27.58
C GLY A 198 1.09 -25.19 28.40
N SER A 199 2.03 -24.54 29.08
CA SER A 199 1.84 -23.31 29.84
C SER A 199 2.77 -22.22 29.31
N VAL A 200 2.38 -20.97 29.48
CA VAL A 200 3.17 -19.79 29.10
C VAL A 200 3.27 -18.82 30.27
N THR A 201 4.40 -18.16 30.40
CA THR A 201 4.59 -17.12 31.42
C THR A 201 4.47 -15.73 30.77
N ILE A 202 3.71 -14.85 31.40
CA ILE A 202 3.55 -13.45 31.00
C ILE A 202 3.98 -12.57 32.18
N GLU A 203 5.03 -11.79 31.96
CA GLU A 203 5.45 -10.76 32.90
C GLU A 203 4.44 -9.59 32.83
N VAL A 204 3.93 -9.17 33.97
CA VAL A 204 2.91 -8.12 34.10
C VAL A 204 3.36 -7.07 35.12
N SER A 205 2.99 -5.82 34.86
CA SER A 205 3.30 -4.71 35.77
C SER A 205 2.37 -4.65 36.98
N ASP A 206 1.12 -5.11 36.81
CA ASP A 206 0.10 -5.22 37.86
C ASP A 206 -0.77 -6.44 37.55
N LEU A 207 -0.90 -7.37 38.51
CA LEU A 207 -1.76 -8.56 38.36
C LEU A 207 -3.23 -8.19 38.10
N LYS A 208 -3.70 -7.04 38.57
CA LYS A 208 -5.07 -6.55 38.35
C LYS A 208 -5.28 -5.97 36.95
N GLN A 209 -4.22 -5.57 36.25
CA GLN A 209 -4.28 -5.00 34.89
C GLN A 209 -3.64 -5.91 33.83
N ALA A 210 -3.42 -7.19 34.16
CA ALA A 210 -2.72 -8.16 33.34
C ALA A 210 -3.28 -8.35 31.92
N ALA A 211 -4.53 -7.96 31.65
CA ALA A 211 -5.15 -8.03 30.32
C ALA A 211 -4.40 -7.19 29.27
N ARG A 212 -3.73 -6.09 29.66
CA ARG A 212 -2.98 -5.24 28.73
C ARG A 212 -1.74 -5.94 28.19
N GLU A 213 -0.90 -6.46 29.08
CA GLU A 213 0.26 -7.28 28.73
C GLU A 213 -0.18 -8.60 28.08
N GLY A 214 -1.31 -9.15 28.51
CA GLY A 214 -1.99 -10.28 27.88
C GLY A 214 -2.34 -10.01 26.42
N GLY A 215 -2.87 -8.84 26.09
CA GLY A 215 -3.16 -8.43 24.70
C GLY A 215 -1.89 -8.32 23.85
N ALA A 216 -0.81 -7.75 24.40
CA ALA A 216 0.49 -7.66 23.71
C ALA A 216 1.14 -9.04 23.51
N TRP A 217 1.03 -9.93 24.50
CA TRP A 217 1.46 -11.32 24.37
C TRP A 217 0.64 -12.06 23.32
N LEU A 218 -0.69 -11.91 23.37
CA LEU A 218 -1.63 -12.56 22.45
C LEU A 218 -1.34 -12.13 21.01
N GLN A 219 -1.00 -10.87 20.78
CA GLN A 219 -0.58 -10.36 19.47
C GLN A 219 0.58 -11.17 18.88
N ARG A 220 1.63 -11.42 19.67
CA ARG A 220 2.82 -12.19 19.27
C ARG A 220 2.47 -13.66 19.05
N PHE A 221 1.73 -14.24 20.00
CA PHE A 221 1.28 -15.62 19.91
C PHE A 221 0.48 -15.88 18.62
N LEU A 222 -0.50 -15.04 18.31
CA LEU A 222 -1.31 -15.16 17.10
C LEU A 222 -0.47 -15.03 15.84
N HIS A 223 0.51 -14.12 15.84
CA HIS A 223 1.43 -13.97 14.72
C HIS A 223 2.25 -15.24 14.48
N ASP A 224 2.96 -15.70 15.49
CA ASP A 224 3.91 -16.80 15.35
C ASP A 224 3.22 -18.13 15.06
N LYS A 225 2.06 -18.37 15.71
CA LYS A 225 1.34 -19.64 15.59
C LYS A 225 0.46 -19.72 14.35
N TYR A 226 -0.28 -18.65 14.04
CA TYR A 226 -1.31 -18.71 13.00
C TYR A 226 -0.91 -17.94 11.74
N ILE A 227 -0.31 -16.77 11.86
CA ILE A 227 -0.15 -15.86 10.71
C ILE A 227 1.12 -16.15 9.92
N LEU A 228 2.27 -16.29 10.60
CA LEU A 228 3.58 -16.44 9.96
C LEU A 228 3.64 -17.68 9.06
N LYS A 229 2.95 -18.76 9.47
CA LYS A 229 2.84 -20.02 8.70
C LYS A 229 1.61 -20.08 7.78
N GLY A 230 0.84 -19.00 7.68
CA GLY A 230 -0.31 -18.88 6.77
C GLY A 230 -1.62 -19.54 7.24
N ALA A 231 -1.65 -20.18 8.40
CA ALA A 231 -2.86 -20.80 8.97
C ALA A 231 -3.98 -19.78 9.26
N GLY A 232 -3.64 -18.50 9.48
CA GLY A 232 -4.59 -17.41 9.71
C GLY A 232 -5.58 -17.17 8.56
N GLN A 233 -5.25 -17.61 7.34
CA GLN A 233 -6.10 -17.39 6.17
C GLN A 233 -7.45 -18.12 6.23
N SER A 234 -7.55 -19.23 6.97
CA SER A 234 -8.81 -19.95 7.14
C SER A 234 -9.82 -19.15 7.98
N PHE A 235 -9.35 -18.25 8.84
CA PHE A 235 -10.20 -17.42 9.71
C PHE A 235 -10.67 -16.13 9.04
N THR A 236 -9.88 -15.58 8.11
CA THR A 236 -10.24 -14.38 7.35
C THR A 236 -11.29 -14.63 6.28
N LYS A 237 -11.48 -15.89 5.86
CA LYS A 237 -12.47 -16.28 4.83
C LYS A 237 -13.75 -16.88 5.41
N ALA A 238 -13.72 -17.27 6.68
CA ALA A 238 -14.82 -17.94 7.36
C ALA A 238 -15.59 -16.95 8.24
N SER A 239 -16.84 -17.26 8.56
CA SER A 239 -17.58 -16.51 9.59
C SER A 239 -16.96 -16.74 10.98
N LEU A 240 -17.20 -15.83 11.94
CA LEU A 240 -16.50 -15.85 13.24
C LEU A 240 -16.66 -17.15 14.04
N GLY A 241 -17.81 -17.83 13.91
CA GLY A 241 -18.04 -19.13 14.55
C GLY A 241 -17.38 -20.31 13.84
N GLN A 242 -17.16 -20.20 12.53
CA GLN A 242 -16.54 -21.24 11.72
C GLN A 242 -15.03 -21.33 12.02
N ASN A 243 -14.50 -22.56 12.05
CA ASN A 243 -13.08 -22.85 12.34
C ASN A 243 -12.58 -22.42 13.74
N SER A 244 -13.44 -21.91 14.62
CA SER A 244 -13.09 -21.54 16.01
C SER A 244 -12.37 -22.67 16.77
N SER A 245 -12.73 -23.93 16.52
CA SER A 245 -12.05 -25.10 17.11
C SER A 245 -10.59 -25.28 16.68
N SER A 246 -10.20 -24.68 15.55
CA SER A 246 -8.82 -24.68 15.05
C SER A 246 -7.95 -23.60 15.70
N LEU A 247 -8.57 -22.62 16.38
CA LEU A 247 -7.86 -21.60 17.15
C LEU A 247 -7.65 -22.12 18.57
N LYS A 248 -6.50 -22.77 18.78
CA LYS A 248 -6.06 -23.28 20.08
C LYS A 248 -5.20 -22.26 20.83
N LEU A 249 -5.53 -22.03 22.10
CA LEU A 249 -4.77 -21.19 23.03
C LEU A 249 -4.00 -22.08 24.04
N PRO A 250 -2.97 -21.59 24.74
CA PRO A 250 -2.32 -22.37 25.79
C PRO A 250 -3.30 -22.88 26.86
N ALA A 251 -3.04 -24.06 27.42
CA ALA A 251 -3.90 -24.67 28.44
C ALA A 251 -3.74 -24.04 29.84
N SER A 252 -2.68 -23.25 30.06
CA SER A 252 -2.46 -22.47 31.28
C SER A 252 -1.61 -21.25 30.99
N VAL A 253 -1.78 -20.19 31.78
CA VAL A 253 -0.96 -18.97 31.77
C VAL A 253 -0.49 -18.68 33.18
N THR A 254 0.81 -18.48 33.36
CA THR A 254 1.40 -17.97 34.61
C THR A 254 1.65 -16.47 34.47
N LEU A 255 0.93 -15.67 35.23
CA LEU A 255 1.19 -14.23 35.36
C LEU A 255 2.27 -14.00 36.42
N LYS A 256 3.24 -13.14 36.14
CA LYS A 256 4.32 -12.83 37.07
C LYS A 256 4.48 -11.33 37.27
N GLU A 257 4.38 -10.89 38.53
CA GLU A 257 4.54 -9.50 39.00
C GLU A 257 5.71 -9.48 39.99
N GLY A 258 6.92 -9.24 39.51
CA GLY A 258 8.13 -9.39 40.32
C GLY A 258 8.27 -10.84 40.82
N ASP A 259 8.27 -11.03 42.14
CA ASP A 259 8.33 -12.35 42.78
C ASP A 259 6.97 -13.03 42.95
N LYS A 260 5.87 -12.30 42.73
CA LYS A 260 4.52 -12.86 42.83
C LYS A 260 4.14 -13.56 41.55
N THR A 261 3.54 -14.73 41.68
CA THR A 261 2.99 -15.48 40.54
C THR A 261 1.53 -15.83 40.76
N LYS A 262 0.75 -15.78 39.68
CA LYS A 262 -0.62 -16.30 39.63
C LYS A 262 -0.76 -17.22 38.43
N VAL A 263 -1.10 -18.48 38.68
CA VAL A 263 -1.42 -19.43 37.61
C VAL A 263 -2.90 -19.32 37.29
N LEU A 264 -3.23 -19.17 36.02
CA LEU A 264 -4.58 -19.15 35.49
C LEU A 264 -4.87 -20.48 34.80
N ASP A 265 -5.95 -21.13 35.20
CA ASP A 265 -6.50 -22.34 34.58
C ASP A 265 -8.02 -22.22 34.36
N ASP A 266 -8.55 -23.11 33.52
CA ASP A 266 -9.96 -23.22 33.16
C ASP A 266 -10.71 -21.89 33.04
N LYS A 267 -11.56 -21.54 34.03
CA LYS A 267 -12.46 -20.39 33.94
C LYS A 267 -11.70 -19.05 33.97
N GLU A 268 -10.74 -18.90 34.88
CA GLU A 268 -9.94 -17.68 34.97
C GLU A 268 -9.12 -17.48 33.69
N LEU A 269 -8.63 -18.57 33.10
CA LEU A 269 -7.91 -18.55 31.83
C LEU A 269 -8.80 -18.10 30.66
N HIS A 270 -10.04 -18.59 30.60
CA HIS A 270 -11.00 -18.16 29.59
C HIS A 270 -11.33 -16.66 29.70
N GLU A 271 -11.58 -16.18 30.92
CA GLU A 271 -11.83 -14.75 31.17
C GLU A 271 -10.61 -13.89 30.81
N PHE A 272 -9.40 -14.34 31.14
CA PHE A 272 -8.17 -13.65 30.77
C PHE A 272 -8.01 -13.53 29.25
N PHE A 273 -8.15 -14.63 28.49
CA PHE A 273 -8.04 -14.57 27.03
C PHE A 273 -9.13 -13.72 26.39
N HIS A 274 -10.34 -13.74 26.96
CA HIS A 274 -11.42 -12.89 26.51
C HIS A 274 -11.07 -11.39 26.66
N GLN A 275 -10.59 -10.98 27.84
CA GLN A 275 -10.19 -9.60 28.11
C GLN A 275 -8.95 -9.18 27.31
N ALA A 276 -7.96 -10.06 27.18
CA ALA A 276 -6.76 -9.82 26.37
C ALA A 276 -7.11 -9.64 24.88
N ALA A 277 -8.04 -10.45 24.35
CA ALA A 277 -8.52 -10.33 22.98
C ALA A 277 -9.31 -9.04 22.75
N ARG A 278 -10.17 -8.62 23.69
CA ARG A 278 -10.85 -7.31 23.63
C ARG A 278 -9.87 -6.15 23.66
N THR A 279 -8.87 -6.21 24.54
CA THR A 279 -7.83 -5.20 24.62
C THR A 279 -7.06 -5.09 23.30
N LEU A 280 -6.64 -6.22 22.74
CA LEU A 280 -5.97 -6.26 21.44
C LEU A 280 -6.85 -5.69 20.32
N GLN A 281 -8.14 -6.02 20.27
CA GLN A 281 -9.08 -5.47 19.28
C GLN A 281 -9.17 -3.96 19.38
N SER A 282 -9.44 -3.44 20.58
CA SER A 282 -9.55 -2.00 20.82
C SER A 282 -8.28 -1.25 20.39
N GLU A 283 -7.10 -1.80 20.67
CA GLU A 283 -5.85 -1.19 20.23
C GLU A 283 -5.65 -1.21 18.70
N LEU A 284 -6.07 -2.29 18.04
CA LEU A 284 -5.99 -2.44 16.58
C LEU A 284 -6.95 -1.48 15.88
N GLU A 285 -8.19 -1.40 16.36
CA GLU A 285 -9.22 -0.47 15.89
C GLU A 285 -8.87 0.98 16.18
N GLY A 286 -8.14 1.25 17.27
CA GLY A 286 -7.58 2.56 17.64
C GLY A 286 -6.45 3.05 16.73
N GLY A 287 -6.38 2.59 15.48
CA GLY A 287 -5.43 3.05 14.46
C GLY A 287 -4.12 2.24 14.41
N LYS A 288 -4.00 1.12 15.14
CA LYS A 288 -2.87 0.22 14.93
C LYS A 288 -3.08 -0.71 13.74
N ALA A 289 -4.27 -0.97 13.22
CA ALA A 289 -4.47 -1.72 11.98
C ALA A 289 -5.02 -0.84 10.85
N PRO A 290 -4.73 -1.14 9.57
CA PRO A 290 -5.30 -0.38 8.46
C PRO A 290 -6.81 -0.58 8.41
N PHE A 291 -7.56 0.52 8.40
CA PHE A 291 -9.01 0.53 8.52
C PHE A 291 -9.70 -0.27 7.42
N LEU A 292 -9.25 -0.16 6.16
CA LEU A 292 -9.81 -0.98 5.08
C LEU A 292 -9.59 -2.47 5.29
N SER A 293 -8.51 -2.86 6.00
CA SER A 293 -8.27 -4.26 6.33
C SER A 293 -9.17 -4.74 7.46
N LEU A 294 -9.49 -3.85 8.41
CA LEU A 294 -10.49 -4.10 9.45
C LEU A 294 -11.87 -4.30 8.83
N LEU A 295 -12.30 -3.38 7.95
CA LEU A 295 -13.54 -3.48 7.19
C LEU A 295 -13.60 -4.73 6.31
N ASN A 296 -12.45 -5.19 5.82
CA ASN A 296 -12.32 -6.38 4.97
C ASN A 296 -11.90 -7.63 5.77
N SER A 297 -12.40 -7.77 7.01
CA SER A 297 -12.29 -8.99 7.83
C SER A 297 -10.88 -9.54 7.98
N GLY A 298 -9.91 -8.64 8.16
CA GLY A 298 -8.49 -8.99 8.35
C GLY A 298 -7.71 -9.24 7.06
N VAL A 299 -8.29 -8.99 5.89
CA VAL A 299 -7.62 -9.09 4.59
C VAL A 299 -7.22 -7.70 4.09
N VAL A 300 -5.93 -7.52 3.80
CA VAL A 300 -5.40 -6.26 3.26
C VAL A 300 -6.08 -5.89 1.95
N VAL A 301 -6.47 -4.62 1.83
CA VAL A 301 -6.92 -3.99 0.57
C VAL A 301 -5.72 -3.23 -0.03
N PRO A 302 -4.98 -3.85 -0.96
CA PRO A 302 -3.74 -3.26 -1.48
C PRO A 302 -4.02 -2.09 -2.43
N MET A 303 -3.35 -0.96 -2.18
CA MET A 303 -3.46 0.24 -3.01
C MET A 303 -2.09 0.67 -3.53
N VAL A 304 -2.04 1.16 -4.76
CA VAL A 304 -0.83 1.79 -5.32
C VAL A 304 -1.19 3.17 -5.83
N PHE A 305 -0.64 4.19 -5.20
CA PHE A 305 -0.74 5.58 -5.64
C PHE A 305 0.32 5.87 -6.70
N GLY A 306 -0.11 6.48 -7.80
CA GLY A 306 0.75 7.00 -8.84
C GLY A 306 0.76 8.52 -8.84
N PHE A 307 1.96 9.07 -8.91
CA PHE A 307 2.23 10.50 -8.82
C PHE A 307 2.90 11.02 -10.10
N GLU A 308 2.79 12.32 -10.30
CA GLU A 308 3.71 13.08 -11.16
C GLU A 308 5.16 12.92 -10.71
N LYS A 309 6.11 13.46 -11.50
CA LYS A 309 7.53 13.43 -11.15
C LYS A 309 7.74 14.02 -9.77
N VAL A 310 8.29 13.22 -8.87
CA VAL A 310 8.73 13.65 -7.55
C VAL A 310 10.20 14.01 -7.67
N LYS A 311 10.54 15.26 -7.35
CA LYS A 311 11.91 15.77 -7.42
C LYS A 311 12.64 15.56 -6.10
N ASN A 312 13.97 15.61 -6.17
CA ASN A 312 14.86 15.62 -5.01
C ASN A 312 14.65 14.40 -4.08
N LEU A 313 14.45 13.23 -4.68
CA LEU A 313 14.42 11.96 -3.95
C LEU A 313 15.83 11.60 -3.50
N SER A 314 15.97 11.25 -2.23
CA SER A 314 17.21 10.70 -1.68
C SER A 314 17.26 9.19 -1.92
N ALA A 315 18.47 8.63 -2.02
CA ALA A 315 18.68 7.19 -2.20
C ALA A 315 19.15 6.55 -0.88
N HIS A 316 18.57 5.41 -0.52
CA HIS A 316 18.97 4.61 0.63
C HIS A 316 19.25 3.18 0.17
N GLU A 317 20.36 2.60 0.62
CA GLU A 317 20.72 1.23 0.30
C GLU A 317 20.59 0.35 1.53
N ILE A 318 19.90 -0.77 1.37
CA ILE A 318 19.74 -1.79 2.41
C ILE A 318 20.50 -3.02 1.96
N SER A 319 21.46 -3.45 2.78
CA SER A 319 22.16 -4.70 2.56
C SER A 319 21.18 -5.87 2.64
N THR A 320 21.24 -6.75 1.65
CA THR A 320 20.44 -7.99 1.69
C THR A 320 21.20 -9.08 2.42
N SER A 321 20.52 -10.18 2.74
CA SER A 321 21.17 -11.39 3.30
C SER A 321 22.12 -12.08 2.31
N ILE A 322 22.22 -11.60 1.07
CA ILE A 322 23.15 -12.09 0.06
C ILE A 322 24.36 -11.14 0.04
N PRO A 323 25.59 -11.62 0.33
CA PRO A 323 26.79 -10.79 0.29
C PRO A 323 26.96 -10.05 -1.05
N GLY A 324 27.26 -8.76 -0.99
CA GLY A 324 27.48 -7.92 -2.18
C GLY A 324 26.21 -7.50 -2.92
N LYS A 325 25.01 -7.84 -2.44
CA LYS A 325 23.74 -7.40 -3.01
C LYS A 325 23.03 -6.42 -2.07
N ASN A 326 22.87 -5.19 -2.53
CA ASN A 326 22.09 -4.15 -1.87
C ASN A 326 20.78 -3.90 -2.62
N ASN A 327 19.72 -3.59 -1.88
CA ASN A 327 18.48 -3.05 -2.44
C ASN A 327 18.51 -1.53 -2.29
N ARG A 328 18.41 -0.81 -3.41
CA ARG A 328 18.29 0.65 -3.40
C ARG A 328 16.83 1.11 -3.40
N PHE A 329 16.52 2.05 -2.52
CA PHE A 329 15.20 2.65 -2.32
C PHE A 329 15.29 4.17 -2.47
N MET A 330 14.30 4.77 -3.12
CA MET A 330 14.21 6.22 -3.30
C MET A 330 13.17 6.78 -2.32
N TYR A 331 13.48 7.87 -1.63
CA TYR A 331 12.65 8.35 -0.53
C TYR A 331 12.60 9.87 -0.41
N LYS A 332 11.58 10.34 0.34
CA LYS A 332 11.55 11.68 0.95
C LYS A 332 11.60 11.57 2.47
N ALA A 333 12.38 12.45 3.09
CA ALA A 333 12.46 12.58 4.55
C ALA A 333 11.22 13.26 5.16
N ASN A 334 10.51 14.07 4.37
CA ASN A 334 9.35 14.83 4.82
C ASN A 334 8.04 14.27 4.24
N GLU A 335 6.92 14.71 4.82
CA GLU A 335 5.58 14.40 4.31
C GLU A 335 5.44 14.80 2.83
N HIS A 336 4.75 13.96 2.06
CA HIS A 336 4.45 14.24 0.65
C HIS A 336 2.95 14.46 0.47
N ARG A 337 2.54 15.70 0.21
CA ARG A 337 1.13 16.06 0.01
C ARG A 337 0.58 15.44 -1.26
N LEU A 338 -0.59 14.83 -1.19
CA LEU A 338 -1.25 14.22 -2.35
C LEU A 338 -1.63 15.28 -3.40
N ALA A 339 -1.94 16.50 -2.97
CA ALA A 339 -2.22 17.64 -3.85
C ALA A 339 -0.98 18.14 -4.62
N GLY A 340 0.22 17.67 -4.29
CA GLY A 340 1.48 18.11 -4.90
C GLY A 340 2.04 19.42 -4.32
N GLY A 341 3.07 19.95 -4.99
CA GLY A 341 3.81 21.17 -4.66
C GLY A 341 5.06 21.32 -5.55
N SER A 342 5.89 22.34 -5.31
CA SER A 342 7.10 22.64 -6.10
C SER A 342 8.04 21.45 -6.30
N ASP A 343 8.16 20.63 -5.24
CA ASP A 343 9.04 19.46 -5.19
C ASP A 343 8.27 18.14 -5.08
N CYS A 344 6.95 18.18 -5.03
CA CYS A 344 6.08 17.04 -4.76
C CYS A 344 5.11 16.86 -5.93
N GLY A 345 5.25 15.79 -6.70
CA GLY A 345 4.27 15.46 -7.74
C GLY A 345 2.87 15.22 -7.16
N LYS A 346 1.83 15.71 -7.83
CA LYS A 346 0.44 15.45 -7.43
C LYS A 346 0.07 13.98 -7.66
N ILE A 347 -0.83 13.42 -6.86
CA ILE A 347 -1.47 12.13 -7.14
C ILE A 347 -2.31 12.22 -8.42
N LYS A 348 -2.17 11.25 -9.31
CA LYS A 348 -2.89 11.18 -10.60
C LYS A 348 -3.62 9.87 -10.84
N GLU A 349 -3.13 8.81 -10.23
CA GLU A 349 -3.64 7.47 -10.47
C GLU A 349 -3.72 6.73 -9.14
N LEU A 350 -4.79 5.97 -8.97
CA LEU A 350 -4.92 4.97 -7.93
C LEU A 350 -5.14 3.61 -8.59
N GLU A 351 -4.15 2.71 -8.44
CA GLU A 351 -4.28 1.33 -8.88
C GLU A 351 -4.87 0.46 -7.76
N ILE A 352 -5.95 -0.25 -8.11
CA ILE A 352 -6.71 -1.17 -7.25
C ILE A 352 -6.71 -2.58 -7.87
N ARG A 353 -6.77 -3.62 -7.05
CA ARG A 353 -6.65 -5.02 -7.49
C ARG A 353 -7.96 -5.68 -7.90
N SER A 354 -9.11 -5.20 -7.42
CA SER A 354 -10.42 -5.74 -7.80
C SER A 354 -11.53 -4.71 -7.59
N LEU A 355 -12.70 -4.96 -8.18
CA LEU A 355 -13.87 -4.13 -7.87
C LEU A 355 -14.32 -4.26 -6.42
N GLY A 356 -14.10 -5.42 -5.78
CA GLY A 356 -14.35 -5.57 -4.35
C GLY A 356 -13.48 -4.66 -3.51
N ASP A 357 -12.22 -4.48 -3.90
CA ASP A 357 -11.29 -3.56 -3.22
C ASP A 357 -11.69 -2.10 -3.43
N LEU A 358 -12.24 -1.78 -4.61
CA LEU A 358 -12.81 -0.46 -4.88
C LEU A 358 -14.09 -0.21 -4.07
N ALA A 359 -14.95 -1.23 -3.91
CA ALA A 359 -16.13 -1.17 -3.05
C ALA A 359 -15.74 -0.89 -1.59
N ALA A 360 -14.78 -1.66 -1.06
CA ALA A 360 -14.26 -1.44 0.29
C ALA A 360 -13.67 -0.04 0.46
N LEU A 361 -12.96 0.48 -0.55
CA LEU A 361 -12.46 1.85 -0.56
C LEU A 361 -13.60 2.87 -0.48
N TYR A 362 -14.67 2.74 -1.27
CA TYR A 362 -15.78 3.68 -1.25
C TYR A 362 -16.54 3.66 0.07
N LEU A 363 -16.80 2.48 0.64
CA LEU A 363 -17.38 2.36 1.98
C LEU A 363 -16.47 3.03 3.02
N GLY A 364 -15.16 2.78 2.96
CA GLY A 364 -14.20 3.42 3.85
C GLY A 364 -14.17 4.94 3.70
N CYS A 365 -14.28 5.45 2.47
CA CYS A 365 -14.33 6.88 2.20
C CYS A 365 -15.60 7.50 2.79
N GLU A 366 -16.76 6.85 2.65
CA GLU A 366 -18.01 7.30 3.25
C GLU A 366 -17.92 7.35 4.78
N LEU A 367 -17.45 6.27 5.40
CA LEU A 367 -17.29 6.14 6.86
C LEU A 367 -16.31 7.16 7.46
N LYS A 368 -15.34 7.63 6.67
CA LYS A 368 -14.31 8.59 7.10
C LYS A 368 -14.50 9.99 6.52
N ASN A 369 -15.62 10.23 5.83
CA ASN A 369 -15.92 11.48 5.13
C ASN A 369 -14.77 11.97 4.23
N ILE A 370 -14.23 11.08 3.41
CA ILE A 370 -13.13 11.34 2.49
C ILE A 370 -13.69 11.53 1.09
N LYS A 371 -13.33 12.66 0.47
CA LYS A 371 -13.61 12.91 -0.96
C LYS A 371 -12.35 12.63 -1.76
N LEU A 372 -12.44 11.71 -2.72
CA LEU A 372 -11.36 11.49 -3.67
C LEU A 372 -11.28 12.71 -4.63
N PRO A 373 -10.08 13.08 -5.11
CA PRO A 373 -9.94 14.12 -6.12
C PRO A 373 -10.72 13.75 -7.39
N GLU A 374 -11.46 14.70 -7.96
CA GLU A 374 -12.28 14.48 -9.17
C GLU A 374 -11.45 14.04 -10.39
N ASP A 375 -10.20 14.49 -10.48
CA ASP A 375 -9.27 14.15 -11.55
C ASP A 375 -8.43 12.88 -11.27
N LEU A 376 -8.69 12.18 -10.17
CA LEU A 376 -7.97 10.96 -9.82
C LEU A 376 -8.44 9.78 -10.68
N LEU A 377 -7.55 9.22 -11.50
CA LEU A 377 -7.88 8.06 -12.32
C LEU A 377 -7.84 6.76 -11.51
N ILE A 378 -8.87 5.93 -11.67
CA ILE A 378 -8.91 4.59 -11.09
C ILE A 378 -8.45 3.55 -12.13
N ARG A 379 -7.38 2.83 -11.80
CA ARG A 379 -6.81 1.76 -12.62
C ARG A 379 -7.05 0.41 -11.95
N LEU A 380 -7.84 -0.45 -12.58
CA LEU A 380 -8.00 -1.83 -12.16
C LEU A 380 -6.90 -2.71 -12.77
N LYS A 381 -6.22 -3.49 -11.92
CA LYS A 381 -5.24 -4.49 -12.34
C LYS A 381 -5.45 -5.77 -11.54
N THR A 382 -6.35 -6.61 -12.03
CA THR A 382 -6.78 -7.91 -11.45
C THR A 382 -5.66 -8.93 -11.36
N SER A 383 -4.98 -9.19 -12.48
CA SER A 383 -3.94 -10.21 -12.57
C SER A 383 -2.69 -9.69 -13.29
N LYS A 384 -1.58 -10.44 -13.22
CA LYS A 384 -0.38 -10.09 -14.00
C LYS A 384 -0.63 -10.22 -15.50
N LYS A 385 -1.45 -11.19 -15.92
CA LYS A 385 -1.69 -11.58 -17.32
C LYS A 385 -2.66 -10.65 -18.06
N GLU A 386 -3.66 -10.10 -17.37
CA GLU A 386 -4.66 -9.21 -18.00
C GLU A 386 -4.13 -7.81 -18.25
N LYS A 387 -4.59 -7.13 -19.31
CA LYS A 387 -4.34 -5.69 -19.43
C LYS A 387 -5.04 -4.97 -18.27
N ALA A 388 -4.50 -3.83 -17.87
CA ALA A 388 -5.21 -3.01 -16.90
C ALA A 388 -6.42 -2.35 -17.55
N GLU A 389 -7.40 -2.05 -16.75
CA GLU A 389 -8.58 -1.29 -17.14
C GLU A 389 -8.56 0.04 -16.42
N TYR A 390 -8.75 1.13 -17.16
CA TYR A 390 -9.00 2.43 -16.56
C TYR A 390 -10.50 2.65 -16.56
N LEU A 391 -11.07 2.94 -15.40
CA LEU A 391 -12.49 3.25 -15.30
C LEU A 391 -12.70 4.70 -15.75
N SER A 392 -13.76 4.93 -16.54
CA SER A 392 -14.19 6.29 -16.88
C SER A 392 -14.85 6.97 -15.67
N ALA A 393 -14.94 8.30 -15.70
CA ALA A 393 -15.63 9.06 -14.64
C ALA A 393 -17.10 8.60 -14.48
N SER A 394 -17.85 8.46 -15.57
CA SER A 394 -19.23 7.93 -15.55
C SER A 394 -19.32 6.55 -14.88
N ALA A 395 -18.42 5.62 -15.25
CA ALA A 395 -18.41 4.29 -14.66
C ALA A 395 -18.06 4.32 -13.15
N ILE A 396 -17.15 5.22 -12.74
CA ILE A 396 -16.80 5.43 -11.33
C ILE A 396 -18.01 5.96 -10.54
N ASP A 397 -18.68 6.99 -11.03
CA ASP A 397 -19.82 7.61 -10.35
C ASP A 397 -20.99 6.63 -10.23
N LYS A 398 -21.26 5.88 -11.31
CA LYS A 398 -22.29 4.86 -11.31
C LYS A 398 -21.97 3.71 -10.36
N PHE A 399 -20.73 3.23 -10.37
CA PHE A 399 -20.29 2.20 -9.43
C PHE A 399 -20.45 2.66 -7.99
N ARG A 400 -20.03 3.88 -7.68
CA ARG A 400 -20.17 4.46 -6.35
C ARG A 400 -21.64 4.56 -5.92
N THR A 401 -22.51 5.02 -6.81
CA THR A 401 -23.96 5.11 -6.56
C THR A 401 -24.56 3.74 -6.24
N ASN A 402 -24.32 2.75 -7.11
CA ASN A 402 -24.82 1.38 -6.92
C ASN A 402 -24.28 0.71 -5.64
N ILE A 403 -23.03 0.99 -5.25
CA ILE A 403 -22.47 0.50 -3.99
C ILE A 403 -23.25 1.05 -2.80
N PHE A 404 -23.59 2.34 -2.80
CA PHE A 404 -24.31 2.96 -1.69
C PHE A 404 -25.79 2.63 -1.66
N GLU A 405 -26.44 2.49 -2.82
CA GLU A 405 -27.80 1.95 -2.89
C GLU A 405 -27.84 0.54 -2.29
N ARG A 406 -26.93 -0.35 -2.72
CA ARG A 406 -26.86 -1.70 -2.18
C ARG A 406 -26.50 -1.72 -0.69
N ALA A 407 -25.59 -0.86 -0.24
CA ALA A 407 -25.25 -0.74 1.17
C ALA A 407 -26.47 -0.28 2.00
N SER A 408 -27.27 0.65 1.47
CA SER A 408 -28.51 1.12 2.11
C SER A 408 -29.55 0.00 2.19
N GLU A 409 -29.70 -0.83 1.15
CA GLU A 409 -30.59 -2.00 1.18
C GLU A 409 -30.19 -2.99 2.28
N VAL A 410 -28.91 -3.37 2.32
CA VAL A 410 -28.39 -4.37 3.28
C VAL A 410 -28.48 -3.86 4.72
N SER A 411 -28.26 -2.56 4.93
CA SER A 411 -28.36 -1.92 6.25
C SER A 411 -29.80 -1.53 6.64
N ASN A 412 -30.81 -1.85 5.82
CA ASN A 412 -32.19 -1.40 6.01
C ASN A 412 -32.32 0.13 6.19
N GLY A 413 -31.49 0.90 5.46
CA GLY A 413 -31.44 2.36 5.51
C GLY A 413 -30.75 2.96 6.73
N ALA A 414 -30.18 2.13 7.62
CA ALA A 414 -29.47 2.63 8.79
C ALA A 414 -28.13 3.28 8.39
N PRO A 415 -27.80 4.49 8.88
CA PRO A 415 -26.57 5.17 8.50
C PRO A 415 -25.31 4.36 8.80
N LEU A 416 -24.40 4.24 7.82
CA LEU A 416 -23.20 3.39 7.93
C LEU A 416 -22.32 3.76 9.14
N ASN A 417 -22.23 5.04 9.49
CA ASN A 417 -21.44 5.52 10.64
C ASN A 417 -22.01 5.14 12.02
N THR A 418 -23.24 4.61 12.08
CA THR A 418 -23.88 4.13 13.31
C THR A 418 -23.75 2.63 13.52
N GLN A 419 -23.29 1.91 12.50
CA GLN A 419 -23.15 0.45 12.51
C GLN A 419 -21.91 0.01 13.31
N SER A 420 -21.97 -1.17 13.93
CA SER A 420 -20.78 -1.79 14.52
C SER A 420 -19.78 -2.20 13.43
N LEU A 421 -18.51 -2.38 13.79
CA LEU A 421 -17.51 -2.86 12.85
C LEU A 421 -17.86 -4.25 12.30
N GLU A 422 -18.45 -5.16 13.10
CA GLU A 422 -18.88 -6.46 12.59
C GLU A 422 -19.98 -6.33 11.54
N ALA A 423 -21.00 -5.49 11.78
CA ALA A 423 -22.06 -5.25 10.80
C ALA A 423 -21.51 -4.66 9.49
N LEU A 424 -20.54 -3.74 9.59
CA LEU A 424 -19.85 -3.18 8.43
C LEU A 424 -19.00 -4.21 7.68
N GLN A 425 -18.36 -5.15 8.40
CA GLN A 425 -17.63 -6.27 7.81
C GLN A 425 -18.56 -7.22 7.04
N GLU A 426 -19.73 -7.52 7.58
CA GLU A 426 -20.76 -8.34 6.93
C GLU A 426 -21.30 -7.67 5.67
N LEU A 427 -21.66 -6.39 5.77
CA LEU A 427 -22.09 -5.57 4.63
C LEU A 427 -21.03 -5.54 3.52
N ASN A 428 -19.76 -5.30 3.87
CA ASN A 428 -18.67 -5.30 2.89
C ASN A 428 -18.46 -6.70 2.27
N ALA A 429 -18.62 -7.78 3.04
CA ALA A 429 -18.55 -9.14 2.52
C ALA A 429 -19.68 -9.42 1.52
N GLU A 430 -20.92 -8.98 1.81
CA GLU A 430 -22.06 -9.15 0.93
C GLU A 430 -21.90 -8.36 -0.38
N LEU A 431 -21.47 -7.10 -0.30
CA LEU A 431 -21.16 -6.29 -1.48
C LEU A 431 -20.10 -6.97 -2.36
N ARG A 432 -19.05 -7.51 -1.75
CA ARG A 432 -17.96 -8.20 -2.47
C ARG A 432 -18.39 -9.54 -3.06
N ALA A 433 -19.46 -10.15 -2.56
CA ALA A 433 -20.05 -11.36 -3.12
C ALA A 433 -21.00 -11.09 -4.30
N SER A 434 -21.42 -9.83 -4.50
CA SER A 434 -22.28 -9.42 -5.61
C SER A 434 -21.55 -9.40 -6.96
N ASP A 435 -22.28 -9.41 -8.07
CA ASP A 435 -21.69 -9.17 -9.40
C ASP A 435 -21.35 -7.69 -9.58
N LEU A 436 -20.22 -7.27 -9.00
CA LEU A 436 -19.75 -5.89 -9.03
C LEU A 436 -19.47 -5.36 -10.45
N ARG A 437 -19.35 -6.23 -11.47
CA ARG A 437 -19.22 -5.77 -12.86
C ARG A 437 -20.52 -5.18 -13.38
N SER A 438 -21.67 -5.68 -12.93
CA SER A 438 -22.98 -5.09 -13.27
C SER A 438 -23.11 -3.65 -12.76
N PHE A 439 -22.44 -3.31 -11.66
CA PHE A 439 -22.49 -1.97 -11.05
C PHE A 439 -21.77 -0.91 -11.87
N LEU A 440 -20.99 -1.30 -12.89
CA LEU A 440 -20.33 -0.38 -13.82
C LEU A 440 -21.16 -0.07 -15.07
N ARG A 441 -22.19 -0.87 -15.38
CA ARG A 441 -22.87 -0.80 -16.68
C ARG A 441 -23.89 0.33 -16.72
N GLU A 442 -23.92 1.08 -17.82
CA GLU A 442 -25.06 1.93 -18.17
C GLU A 442 -26.28 1.04 -18.46
N ALA A 443 -27.46 1.45 -17.99
CA ALA A 443 -28.68 0.63 -18.08
C ALA A 443 -29.22 0.68 -19.51
#